data_AF-A0A024UUK2-F1
#
_entry.id   AF-A0A024UUK2-F1
#
_cell.length_a   1.000
_cell.length_b   1.000
_cell.length_c   1.000
_cell.angle_alpha   90.00
_cell.angle_beta   90.00
_cell.angle_gamma   90.00
#
_symmetry.space_group_name_H-M   'P 1'
#
loop_
_entity.id
_entity.type
_entity.pdbx_description
1 polymer ?
#
loop_
_entity_poly.entity_id
_entity_poly.type
_entity_poly.pdbx_seq_one_letter_code
_entity_poly.pdbx_strand_id
1 'polypeptide(L)'
;MKPGGIIVDMTTSEPSLAKEIFNQAQQKGVSSIDAPVSGGDIGARDATLSIMAGGEVDAIARVLPLFKLMGKNIRHMGGAGAGQHTKMVNQILIATNMIGVVEGLLYAHKSGLDLNEAIAAVGAGAAGSWSINNLGPRIARRDFKPGFMVDHFIKDLGIALKESQAMGLSLPGLALANQLYVAVQAQEHGGRLGTQALMLAFEKLNNIQS
;
A
#
# COMPACT_ATOMS: atom_id res chain seq x y z
N MET A 1 -17.99 14.61 -19.71
CA MET A 1 -18.83 14.92 -18.53
C MET A 1 -19.47 16.29 -18.70
N LYS A 2 -20.62 16.52 -18.05
CA LYS A 2 -21.29 17.83 -18.05
C LYS A 2 -20.64 18.77 -17.01
N PRO A 3 -20.63 20.10 -17.24
CA PRO A 3 -20.20 21.07 -16.23
C PRO A 3 -20.92 20.89 -14.89
N GLY A 4 -20.22 21.13 -13.79
CA GLY A 4 -20.70 20.92 -12.41
C GLY A 4 -20.57 19.49 -11.87
N GLY A 5 -20.19 18.53 -12.73
CA GLY A 5 -19.87 17.16 -12.34
C GLY A 5 -18.56 17.05 -11.55
N ILE A 6 -18.37 15.90 -10.88
CA ILE A 6 -17.16 15.57 -10.11
C ILE A 6 -16.64 14.20 -10.57
N ILE A 7 -15.36 14.13 -10.97
CA ILE A 7 -14.64 12.88 -11.22
C ILE A 7 -13.92 12.49 -9.94
N VAL A 8 -14.02 11.22 -9.56
CA VAL A 8 -13.25 10.66 -8.44
C VAL A 8 -12.41 9.50 -8.96
N ASP A 9 -11.09 9.68 -8.99
CA ASP A 9 -10.14 8.61 -9.29
C ASP A 9 -9.69 7.95 -7.97
N MET A 10 -10.13 6.72 -7.73
CA MET A 10 -9.74 5.93 -6.55
C MET A 10 -8.63 4.93 -6.85
N THR A 11 -8.05 4.96 -8.05
CA THR A 11 -6.90 4.13 -8.39
C THR A 11 -5.65 4.63 -7.65
N THR A 12 -4.62 3.78 -7.58
CA THR A 12 -3.28 4.25 -7.23
C THR A 12 -2.54 4.56 -8.53
N SER A 13 -2.16 5.82 -8.74
CA SER A 13 -1.57 6.33 -9.98
C SER A 13 -0.54 7.43 -9.66
N GLU A 14 0.14 7.96 -10.67
CA GLU A 14 1.15 8.99 -10.46
C GLU A 14 0.50 10.30 -9.98
N PRO A 15 1.04 10.97 -8.93
CA PRO A 15 0.55 12.28 -8.49
C PRO A 15 0.53 13.35 -9.60
N SER A 16 1.48 13.27 -10.52
CA SER A 16 1.53 14.14 -11.72
C SER A 16 0.32 13.92 -12.64
N LEU A 17 -0.11 12.67 -12.85
CA LEU A 17 -1.31 12.36 -13.63
C LEU A 17 -2.58 12.92 -12.95
N ALA A 18 -2.69 12.82 -11.63
CA ALA A 18 -3.81 13.42 -10.89
C ALA A 18 -3.89 14.94 -11.07
N LYS A 19 -2.75 15.63 -11.08
CA LYS A 19 -2.68 17.08 -11.37
C LYS A 19 -3.06 17.39 -12.82
N GLU A 20 -2.63 16.57 -13.77
CA GLU A 20 -3.02 16.72 -15.18
C GLU A 20 -4.53 16.57 -15.37
N ILE A 21 -5.12 15.51 -14.81
CA ILE A 21 -6.57 15.27 -14.85
C ILE A 21 -7.33 16.44 -14.22
N PHE A 22 -6.86 16.94 -13.07
CA PHE A 22 -7.45 18.11 -12.42
C PHE A 22 -7.48 19.34 -13.36
N ASN A 23 -6.34 19.68 -13.98
CA ASN A 23 -6.26 20.83 -14.88
C ASN A 23 -7.18 20.67 -16.10
N GLN A 24 -7.26 19.46 -16.67
CA GLN A 24 -8.13 19.17 -17.81
C GLN A 24 -9.62 19.18 -17.44
N ALA A 25 -9.96 18.75 -16.22
CA ALA A 25 -11.33 18.79 -15.71
C ALA A 25 -11.79 20.23 -15.50
N GLN A 26 -10.94 21.10 -14.94
CA GLN A 26 -11.27 22.51 -14.70
C GLN A 26 -11.59 23.26 -16.00
N GLN A 27 -10.88 22.99 -17.10
CA GLN A 27 -11.18 23.58 -18.41
C GLN A 27 -12.59 23.24 -18.93
N LYS A 28 -13.21 22.18 -18.39
CA LYS A 28 -14.56 21.72 -18.75
C LYS A 28 -15.61 22.07 -17.68
N GLY A 29 -15.24 22.86 -16.67
CA GLY A 29 -16.09 23.18 -15.53
C GLY A 29 -16.45 21.95 -14.69
N VAL A 30 -15.55 20.98 -14.60
CA VAL A 30 -15.70 19.73 -13.85
C VAL A 30 -14.64 19.68 -12.75
N SER A 31 -15.02 19.28 -11.53
CA SER A 31 -14.05 19.05 -10.46
C SER A 31 -13.44 17.64 -10.58
N SER A 32 -12.19 17.48 -10.15
CA SER A 32 -11.52 16.19 -10.06
C SER A 32 -10.96 15.98 -8.66
N ILE A 33 -11.07 14.74 -8.17
CA ILE A 33 -10.57 14.30 -6.87
C ILE A 33 -9.74 13.03 -7.10
N ASP A 34 -8.48 13.04 -6.67
CA ASP A 34 -7.70 11.81 -6.50
C ASP A 34 -7.91 11.28 -5.08
N ALA A 35 -8.53 10.11 -4.96
CA ALA A 35 -8.94 9.51 -3.68
C ALA A 35 -8.51 8.04 -3.56
N PRO A 36 -7.20 7.71 -3.70
CA PRO A 36 -6.72 6.36 -3.49
C PRO A 36 -7.05 5.84 -2.08
N VAL A 37 -7.12 4.50 -1.97
CA VAL A 37 -7.60 3.82 -0.77
C VAL A 37 -6.56 2.88 -0.15
N SER A 38 -6.73 2.60 1.14
CA SER A 38 -6.01 1.54 1.87
C SER A 38 -6.99 0.72 2.72
N GLY A 39 -6.68 -0.56 2.95
CA GLY A 39 -7.55 -1.51 3.67
C GLY A 39 -7.71 -2.88 2.98
N GLY A 40 -7.27 -3.00 1.72
CA GLY A 40 -7.36 -4.22 0.92
C GLY A 40 -8.80 -4.68 0.69
N ASP A 41 -8.95 -5.92 0.21
CA ASP A 41 -10.26 -6.50 -0.12
C ASP A 41 -11.21 -6.58 1.08
N ILE A 42 -10.67 -6.85 2.27
CA ILE A 42 -11.44 -6.91 3.52
C ILE A 42 -11.98 -5.51 3.85
N GLY A 43 -11.13 -4.49 3.81
CA GLY A 43 -11.55 -3.11 4.07
C GLY A 43 -12.62 -2.62 3.10
N ALA A 44 -12.53 -3.02 1.82
CA ALA A 44 -13.53 -2.70 0.81
C ALA A 44 -14.88 -3.40 1.08
N ARG A 45 -14.85 -4.71 1.37
CA ARG A 45 -16.08 -5.49 1.69
C ARG A 45 -16.79 -4.97 2.94
N ASP A 46 -16.01 -4.61 3.96
CA ASP A 46 -16.54 -4.19 5.26
C ASP A 46 -16.84 -2.69 5.34
N ALA A 47 -16.71 -1.95 4.23
CA ALA A 47 -16.86 -0.50 4.17
C ALA A 47 -15.98 0.24 5.21
N THR A 48 -14.75 -0.23 5.39
CA THR A 48 -13.79 0.31 6.37
C THR A 48 -12.53 0.90 5.75
N LEU A 49 -12.54 1.16 4.43
CA LEU A 49 -11.41 1.75 3.74
C LEU A 49 -10.94 3.07 4.38
N SER A 50 -9.63 3.27 4.34
CA SER A 50 -9.04 4.59 4.52
C SER A 50 -8.97 5.28 3.16
N ILE A 51 -9.57 6.45 3.02
CA ILE A 51 -9.65 7.23 1.78
C ILE A 51 -8.82 8.50 1.95
N MET A 52 -7.86 8.70 1.04
CA MET A 52 -6.90 9.81 1.05
C MET A 52 -7.24 10.75 -0.10
N ALA A 53 -8.07 11.78 0.14
CA ALA A 53 -8.60 12.63 -0.92
C ALA A 53 -7.75 13.88 -1.15
N GLY A 54 -7.24 14.06 -2.37
CA GLY A 54 -6.67 15.29 -2.91
C GLY A 54 -7.65 15.99 -3.84
N GLY A 55 -7.69 17.32 -3.80
CA GLY A 55 -8.59 18.14 -4.62
C GLY A 55 -9.15 19.35 -3.87
N GLU A 56 -10.13 20.01 -4.49
CA GLU A 56 -10.82 21.17 -3.90
C GLU A 56 -11.69 20.76 -2.71
N VAL A 57 -11.65 21.56 -1.63
CA VAL A 57 -12.40 21.31 -0.39
C VAL A 57 -13.90 21.14 -0.67
N ASP A 58 -14.48 22.01 -1.50
CA ASP A 58 -15.91 22.00 -1.80
C ASP A 58 -16.32 20.76 -2.61
N ALA A 59 -15.49 20.34 -3.56
CA ALA A 59 -15.73 19.11 -4.32
C ALA A 59 -15.70 17.88 -3.39
N ILE A 60 -14.71 17.82 -2.48
CA ILE A 60 -14.58 16.75 -1.51
C ILE A 60 -15.78 16.73 -0.54
N ALA A 61 -16.20 17.90 -0.04
CA ALA A 61 -17.37 18.01 0.83
C ALA A 61 -18.65 17.46 0.17
N ARG A 62 -18.82 17.72 -1.14
CA ARG A 62 -19.96 17.21 -1.93
C ARG A 62 -19.96 15.69 -2.09
N VAL A 63 -18.79 15.05 -2.21
CA VAL A 63 -18.68 13.58 -2.35
C VAL A 63 -18.52 12.84 -1.03
N LEU A 64 -18.27 13.56 0.07
CA LEU A 64 -18.08 12.97 1.40
C LEU A 64 -19.20 12.01 1.83
N PRO A 65 -20.50 12.27 1.58
CA PRO A 65 -21.57 11.32 1.89
C PRO A 65 -21.37 9.97 1.19
N LEU A 66 -20.82 9.95 -0.03
CA LEU A 66 -20.53 8.73 -0.78
C LEU A 66 -19.31 8.01 -0.22
N PHE A 67 -18.24 8.74 0.13
CA PHE A 67 -17.06 8.16 0.77
C PHE A 67 -17.39 7.46 2.09
N LYS A 68 -18.33 8.01 2.88
CA LYS A 68 -18.79 7.40 4.14
C LYS A 68 -19.50 6.06 3.97
N LEU A 69 -19.93 5.71 2.75
CA LEU A 69 -20.55 4.40 2.46
C LEU A 69 -19.51 3.28 2.28
N MET A 70 -18.25 3.63 2.06
CA MET A 70 -17.19 2.66 1.73
C MET A 70 -15.95 2.77 2.63
N GLY A 71 -15.82 3.84 3.41
CA GLY A 71 -14.66 4.10 4.25
C GLY A 71 -14.99 4.66 5.62
N LYS A 72 -14.11 4.36 6.59
CA LYS A 72 -14.20 4.84 7.98
C LYS A 72 -13.19 5.93 8.31
N ASN A 73 -12.05 5.98 7.60
CA ASN A 73 -11.04 7.01 7.79
C ASN A 73 -10.90 7.83 6.49
N ILE A 74 -11.58 8.97 6.43
CA ILE A 74 -11.62 9.82 5.22
C ILE A 74 -10.89 11.12 5.55
N ARG A 75 -9.85 11.45 4.79
CA ARG A 75 -9.01 12.63 5.03
C ARG A 75 -8.84 13.45 3.76
N HIS A 76 -8.98 14.76 3.89
CA HIS A 76 -8.53 15.71 2.87
C HIS A 76 -7.03 15.95 3.06
N MET A 77 -6.24 15.68 2.02
CA MET A 77 -4.78 15.69 2.07
C MET A 77 -4.16 16.94 1.43
N GLY A 78 -4.98 17.80 0.82
CA GLY A 78 -4.54 18.99 0.11
C GLY A 78 -5.12 19.06 -1.31
N GLY A 79 -4.47 19.82 -2.18
CA GLY A 79 -4.89 19.98 -3.58
C GLY A 79 -4.71 18.71 -4.44
N ALA A 80 -4.89 18.86 -5.75
CA ALA A 80 -4.76 17.75 -6.69
C ALA A 80 -3.39 17.04 -6.59
N GLY A 81 -3.44 15.70 -6.58
CA GLY A 81 -2.29 14.80 -6.42
C GLY A 81 -1.88 14.55 -4.97
N ALA A 82 -2.41 15.29 -4.00
CA ALA A 82 -2.06 15.08 -2.58
C ALA A 82 -2.57 13.74 -2.04
N GLY A 83 -3.69 13.23 -2.56
CA GLY A 83 -4.18 11.89 -2.25
C GLY A 83 -3.20 10.82 -2.72
N GLN A 84 -2.73 10.91 -3.97
CA GLN A 84 -1.71 10.01 -4.52
C GLN A 84 -0.38 10.08 -3.77
N HIS A 85 0.11 11.28 -3.43
CA HIS A 85 1.33 11.41 -2.61
C HIS A 85 1.15 10.75 -1.23
N THR A 86 -0.02 10.92 -0.61
CA THR A 86 -0.33 10.25 0.67
C THR A 86 -0.35 8.73 0.51
N LYS A 87 -0.88 8.23 -0.60
CA LYS A 87 -0.83 6.81 -0.92
C LYS A 87 0.61 6.32 -1.08
N MET A 88 1.50 7.09 -1.70
CA MET A 88 2.93 6.73 -1.79
C MET A 88 3.57 6.60 -0.40
N VAL A 89 3.27 7.52 0.52
CA VAL A 89 3.73 7.40 1.93
C VAL A 89 3.28 6.07 2.53
N ASN A 90 2.01 5.70 2.35
CA ASN A 90 1.48 4.42 2.84
C ASN A 90 2.20 3.21 2.23
N GLN A 91 2.43 3.21 0.90
CA GLN A 91 3.08 2.09 0.23
C GLN A 91 4.56 1.93 0.64
N ILE A 92 5.27 3.05 0.83
CA ILE A 92 6.64 3.06 1.36
C ILE A 92 6.70 2.41 2.74
N LEU A 93 5.82 2.84 3.66
CA LEU A 93 5.75 2.29 5.01
C LEU A 93 5.43 0.79 5.02
N ILE A 94 4.48 0.34 4.19
CA ILE A 94 4.18 -1.09 4.05
C ILE A 94 5.41 -1.86 3.56
N ALA A 95 6.12 -1.33 2.56
CA ALA A 95 7.22 -2.02 1.91
C ALA A 95 8.39 -2.26 2.86
N THR A 96 8.82 -1.20 3.56
CA THR A 96 9.95 -1.28 4.49
C THR A 96 9.60 -2.06 5.75
N ASN A 97 8.38 -1.90 6.29
CA ASN A 97 7.94 -2.68 7.45
C ASN A 97 7.90 -4.18 7.15
N MET A 98 7.49 -4.58 5.95
CA MET A 98 7.42 -6.00 5.57
C MET A 98 8.79 -6.67 5.54
N ILE A 99 9.88 -5.96 5.23
CA ILE A 99 11.24 -6.49 5.36
C ILE A 99 11.50 -6.91 6.80
N GLY A 100 11.29 -6.00 7.76
CA GLY A 100 11.51 -6.29 9.17
C GLY A 100 10.62 -7.41 9.72
N VAL A 101 9.36 -7.49 9.26
CA VAL A 101 8.47 -8.61 9.60
C VAL A 101 9.03 -9.94 9.11
N VAL A 102 9.44 -10.01 7.85
CA VAL A 102 9.94 -11.26 7.25
C VAL A 102 11.29 -11.67 7.87
N GLU A 103 12.22 -10.74 8.02
CA GLU A 103 13.52 -11.02 8.64
C GLU A 103 13.37 -11.48 10.09
N GLY A 104 12.52 -10.81 10.87
CA GLY A 104 12.25 -11.18 12.26
C GLY A 104 11.62 -12.56 12.40
N LEU A 105 10.67 -12.91 11.53
CA LEU A 105 10.05 -14.24 11.54
C LEU A 105 11.00 -15.33 11.04
N LEU A 106 11.84 -15.04 10.06
CA LEU A 106 12.86 -15.98 9.60
C LEU A 106 13.91 -16.24 10.69
N TYR A 107 14.32 -15.20 11.42
CA TYR A 107 15.18 -15.33 12.59
C TYR A 107 14.52 -16.20 13.66
N ALA A 108 13.26 -15.90 14.03
CA ALA A 108 12.52 -16.67 15.03
C ALA A 108 12.44 -18.16 14.65
N HIS A 109 12.12 -18.46 13.38
CA HIS A 109 12.13 -19.81 12.84
C HIS A 109 13.51 -20.48 12.99
N LYS A 110 14.58 -19.81 12.55
CA LYS A 110 15.94 -20.37 12.58
C LYS A 110 16.45 -20.59 14.00
N SER A 111 16.02 -19.77 14.95
CA SER A 111 16.32 -19.89 16.38
C SER A 111 15.47 -20.94 17.10
N GLY A 112 14.52 -21.60 16.43
CA GLY A 112 13.68 -22.64 17.01
C GLY A 112 12.52 -22.12 17.86
N LEU A 113 12.13 -20.86 17.70
CA LEU A 113 10.98 -20.29 18.40
C LEU A 113 9.66 -20.72 17.72
N ASP A 114 8.60 -20.84 18.52
CA ASP A 114 7.25 -20.89 17.98
C ASP A 114 6.91 -19.51 17.38
N LEU A 115 6.57 -19.50 16.09
CA LEU A 115 6.30 -18.25 15.37
C LEU A 115 5.07 -17.52 15.91
N ASN A 116 4.02 -18.23 16.32
CA ASN A 116 2.80 -17.60 16.82
C ASN A 116 3.05 -16.95 18.19
N GLU A 117 3.78 -17.62 19.08
CA GLU A 117 4.18 -17.06 20.37
C GLU A 117 5.10 -15.84 20.18
N ALA A 118 6.06 -15.92 19.27
CA ALA A 118 6.93 -14.79 18.93
C ALA A 118 6.13 -13.59 18.39
N ILE A 119 5.20 -13.83 17.45
CA ILE A 119 4.29 -12.80 16.91
C ILE A 119 3.46 -12.18 18.02
N ALA A 120 2.86 -12.98 18.90
CA ALA A 120 2.01 -12.50 19.99
C ALA A 120 2.79 -11.62 20.97
N ALA A 121 4.01 -12.03 21.32
CA ALA A 121 4.87 -11.29 22.24
C ALA A 121 5.30 -9.92 21.68
N VAL A 122 5.80 -9.89 20.44
CA VAL A 122 6.34 -8.65 19.85
C VAL A 122 5.27 -7.74 19.26
N GLY A 123 4.16 -8.32 18.80
CA GLY A 123 3.06 -7.62 18.15
C GLY A 123 2.25 -6.70 19.06
N ALA A 124 2.29 -6.95 20.37
CA ALA A 124 1.72 -6.10 21.41
C ALA A 124 2.67 -4.99 21.89
N GLY A 125 3.96 -5.11 21.59
CA GLY A 125 5.01 -4.18 22.04
C GLY A 125 5.39 -3.12 21.00
N ALA A 126 6.58 -2.54 21.16
CA ALA A 126 7.09 -1.48 20.28
C ALA A 126 7.29 -1.93 18.81
N ALA A 127 7.41 -3.25 18.57
CA ALA A 127 7.48 -3.82 17.22
C ALA A 127 6.09 -4.01 16.57
N GLY A 128 5.02 -3.72 17.32
CA GLY A 128 3.65 -3.86 16.88
C GLY A 128 3.34 -3.02 15.63
N SER A 129 2.76 -3.68 14.64
CA SER A 129 2.25 -3.04 13.42
C SER A 129 1.11 -3.87 12.84
N TRP A 130 0.31 -3.27 11.95
CA TRP A 130 -0.70 -4.03 11.22
C TRP A 130 -0.07 -5.20 10.46
N SER A 131 1.10 -5.01 9.85
CA SER A 131 1.80 -6.05 9.11
C SER A 131 2.15 -7.28 9.96
N ILE A 132 2.78 -7.12 11.13
CA ILE A 132 3.12 -8.27 11.96
C ILE A 132 1.86 -8.94 12.53
N ASN A 133 0.86 -8.16 12.96
CA ASN A 133 -0.34 -8.69 13.61
C ASN A 133 -1.31 -9.36 12.63
N ASN A 134 -1.37 -8.92 11.37
CA ASN A 134 -2.31 -9.45 10.38
C ASN A 134 -1.65 -10.37 9.35
N LEU A 135 -0.40 -10.08 8.94
CA LEU A 135 0.31 -10.87 7.92
C LEU A 135 1.28 -11.87 8.55
N GLY A 136 1.83 -11.61 9.73
CA GLY A 136 2.69 -12.56 10.45
C GLY A 136 2.05 -13.94 10.66
N PRO A 137 0.82 -14.03 11.22
CA PRO A 137 0.13 -15.30 11.37
C PRO A 137 -0.16 -16.01 10.04
N ARG A 138 -0.32 -15.25 8.94
CA ARG A 138 -0.50 -15.82 7.61
C ARG A 138 0.80 -16.43 7.09
N ILE A 139 1.93 -15.74 7.29
CA ILE A 139 3.28 -16.27 6.99
C ILE A 139 3.52 -17.57 7.77
N ALA A 140 3.24 -17.58 9.08
CA ALA A 140 3.44 -18.76 9.93
C ALA A 140 2.59 -19.98 9.47
N ARG A 141 1.43 -19.74 8.85
CA ARG A 141 0.57 -20.79 8.25
C ARG A 141 0.81 -21.03 6.76
N ARG A 142 1.86 -20.45 6.17
CA ARG A 142 2.18 -20.52 4.73
C ARG A 142 1.03 -20.03 3.82
N ASP A 143 0.22 -19.09 4.31
CA ASP A 143 -0.87 -18.48 3.54
C ASP A 143 -0.40 -17.22 2.80
N PHE A 144 -0.05 -17.42 1.53
CA PHE A 144 0.38 -16.36 0.62
C PHE A 144 -0.71 -15.84 -0.31
N LYS A 145 -1.99 -16.17 -0.06
CA LYS A 145 -3.10 -15.66 -0.87
C LYS A 145 -3.13 -14.13 -0.80
N PRO A 146 -3.39 -13.43 -1.91
CA PRO A 146 -3.35 -11.97 -1.91
C PRO A 146 -4.50 -11.38 -1.12
N GLY A 147 -4.18 -10.42 -0.25
CA GLY A 147 -5.09 -9.30 0.05
C GLY A 147 -4.69 -8.03 -0.73
N PHE A 148 -3.43 -7.99 -1.19
CA PHE A 148 -2.89 -7.04 -2.15
C PHE A 148 -1.76 -7.74 -2.92
N MET A 149 -1.86 -7.81 -4.24
CA MET A 149 -0.94 -8.60 -5.08
C MET A 149 0.43 -7.96 -5.21
N VAL A 150 1.48 -8.78 -5.28
CA VAL A 150 2.87 -8.35 -5.51
C VAL A 150 3.00 -7.53 -6.80
N ASP A 151 2.33 -7.91 -7.90
CA ASP A 151 2.37 -7.15 -9.15
C ASP A 151 1.87 -5.71 -8.99
N HIS A 152 0.76 -5.53 -8.27
CA HIS A 152 0.24 -4.21 -7.97
C HIS A 152 1.14 -3.44 -7.02
N PHE A 153 1.77 -4.14 -6.08
CA PHE A 153 2.68 -3.50 -5.15
C PHE A 153 3.94 -2.99 -5.82
N ILE A 154 4.58 -3.80 -6.68
CA ILE A 154 5.75 -3.38 -7.47
C ILE A 154 5.43 -2.14 -8.32
N LYS A 155 4.25 -2.12 -8.95
CA LYS A 155 3.78 -0.94 -9.71
C LYS A 155 3.77 0.31 -8.82
N ASP A 156 3.18 0.21 -7.61
CA ASP A 156 3.11 1.33 -6.68
C ASP A 156 4.50 1.76 -6.16
N LEU A 157 5.40 0.81 -5.87
CA LEU A 157 6.78 1.13 -5.48
C LEU A 157 7.55 1.81 -6.60
N GLY A 158 7.30 1.43 -7.86
CA GLY A 158 7.82 2.11 -9.03
C GLY A 158 7.37 3.58 -9.12
N ILE A 159 6.09 3.86 -8.85
CA ILE A 159 5.58 5.24 -8.78
C ILE A 159 6.28 6.00 -7.65
N ALA A 160 6.36 5.42 -6.45
CA ALA A 160 7.01 6.05 -5.30
C ALA A 160 8.50 6.37 -5.56
N LEU A 161 9.23 5.48 -6.22
CA LEU A 161 10.63 5.69 -6.61
C LEU A 161 10.76 6.83 -7.64
N LYS A 162 9.92 6.85 -8.66
CA LYS A 162 9.90 7.91 -9.69
C LYS A 162 9.60 9.27 -9.09
N GLU A 163 8.60 9.36 -8.21
CA GLU A 163 8.26 10.60 -7.51
C GLU A 163 9.38 11.04 -6.56
N SER A 164 10.02 10.10 -5.87
CA SER A 164 11.18 10.39 -5.01
C SER A 164 12.33 10.99 -5.82
N GLN A 165 12.66 10.41 -6.98
CA GLN A 165 13.68 10.93 -7.88
C GLN A 165 13.32 12.34 -8.38
N ALA A 166 12.07 12.57 -8.79
CA ALA A 166 11.61 13.89 -9.25
C ALA A 166 11.71 14.97 -8.15
N MET A 167 11.58 14.58 -6.88
CA MET A 167 11.75 15.47 -5.72
C MET A 167 13.21 15.61 -5.24
N GLY A 168 14.17 14.89 -5.84
CA GLY A 168 15.54 14.84 -5.35
C GLY A 168 15.70 14.10 -4.02
N LEU A 169 14.78 13.18 -3.70
CA LEU A 169 14.76 12.40 -2.47
C LEU A 169 15.36 11.01 -2.67
N SER A 170 16.35 10.66 -1.85
CA SER A 170 16.96 9.31 -1.85
C SER A 170 16.32 8.43 -0.79
N LEU A 171 15.65 7.36 -1.21
CA LEU A 171 14.97 6.40 -0.33
C LEU A 171 15.55 4.98 -0.50
N PRO A 172 16.70 4.67 0.11
CA PRO A 172 17.38 3.38 -0.08
C PRO A 172 16.55 2.18 0.42
N GLY A 173 15.80 2.34 1.52
CA GLY A 173 14.92 1.27 2.02
C GLY A 173 13.80 0.91 1.05
N LEU A 174 13.22 1.90 0.37
CA LEU A 174 12.22 1.68 -0.68
C LEU A 174 12.84 0.96 -1.89
N ALA A 175 14.03 1.39 -2.32
CA ALA A 175 14.73 0.77 -3.44
C ALA A 175 15.06 -0.70 -3.17
N LEU A 176 15.54 -1.01 -1.96
CA LEU A 176 15.79 -2.39 -1.52
C LEU A 176 14.49 -3.21 -1.51
N ALA A 177 13.43 -2.69 -0.89
CA ALA A 177 12.14 -3.38 -0.85
C ALA A 177 11.62 -3.71 -2.25
N ASN A 178 11.70 -2.75 -3.18
CA ASN A 178 11.30 -2.96 -4.57
C ASN A 178 12.09 -4.12 -5.22
N GLN A 179 13.41 -4.18 -5.04
CA GLN A 179 14.22 -5.28 -5.59
C GLN A 179 13.87 -6.64 -4.99
N LEU A 180 13.60 -6.69 -3.68
CA LEU A 180 13.18 -7.92 -3.03
C LEU A 180 11.81 -8.39 -3.52
N TYR A 181 10.86 -7.48 -3.78
CA TYR A 181 9.58 -7.85 -4.39
C TYR A 181 9.71 -8.28 -5.86
N VAL A 182 10.62 -7.68 -6.63
CA VAL A 182 10.96 -8.19 -7.98
C VAL A 182 11.49 -9.63 -7.88
N ALA A 183 12.28 -9.95 -6.86
CA ALA A 183 12.73 -11.32 -6.62
C ALA A 183 11.58 -12.28 -6.25
N VAL A 184 10.51 -11.81 -5.60
CA VAL A 184 9.27 -12.58 -5.41
C VAL A 184 8.55 -12.77 -6.75
N GLN A 185 8.37 -11.71 -7.53
CA GLN A 185 7.68 -11.75 -8.83
C GLN A 185 8.33 -12.73 -9.81
N ALA A 186 9.67 -12.87 -9.75
CA ALA A 186 10.43 -13.82 -10.56
C ALA A 186 10.22 -15.30 -10.18
N GLN A 187 9.53 -15.60 -9.06
CA GLN A 187 9.17 -16.95 -8.67
C GLN A 187 7.88 -17.41 -9.36
N GLU A 188 7.64 -18.72 -9.37
CA GLU A 188 6.42 -19.29 -9.94
C GLU A 188 5.17 -18.67 -9.31
N HIS A 189 4.35 -18.03 -10.14
CA HIS A 189 3.15 -17.28 -9.73
C HIS A 189 3.37 -16.16 -8.70
N GLY A 190 4.62 -15.75 -8.43
CA GLY A 190 4.94 -14.83 -7.35
C GLY A 190 4.24 -13.47 -7.43
N GLY A 191 4.03 -12.95 -8.64
CA GLY A 191 3.28 -11.71 -8.88
C GLY A 191 1.83 -11.73 -8.40
N ARG A 192 1.20 -12.93 -8.37
CA ARG A 192 -0.20 -13.15 -7.96
C ARG A 192 -0.34 -13.45 -6.46
N LEU A 193 0.78 -13.56 -5.74
CA LEU A 193 0.76 -13.76 -4.29
C LEU A 193 0.56 -12.43 -3.56
N GLY A 194 0.23 -12.51 -2.27
CA GLY A 194 0.15 -11.35 -1.40
C GLY A 194 1.51 -10.77 -1.03
N THR A 195 1.55 -9.53 -0.55
CA THR A 195 2.80 -8.86 -0.12
C THR A 195 3.58 -9.65 0.94
N GLN A 196 2.90 -10.46 1.75
CA GLN A 196 3.54 -11.34 2.72
C GLN A 196 4.39 -12.48 2.10
N ALA A 197 4.26 -12.71 0.79
CA ALA A 197 5.11 -13.64 0.04
C ALA A 197 6.57 -13.18 -0.09
N LEU A 198 6.89 -11.97 0.39
CA LEU A 198 8.28 -11.55 0.59
C LEU A 198 9.10 -12.58 1.37
N MET A 199 8.47 -13.34 2.28
CA MET A 199 9.10 -14.48 2.97
C MET A 199 9.77 -15.48 2.01
N LEU A 200 9.13 -15.79 0.87
CA LEU A 200 9.64 -16.75 -0.10
C LEU A 200 10.95 -16.29 -0.75
N ALA A 201 11.13 -14.98 -0.94
CA ALA A 201 12.39 -14.44 -1.45
C ALA A 201 13.52 -14.62 -0.40
N PHE A 202 13.23 -14.34 0.87
CA PHE A 202 14.22 -14.49 1.95
C PHE A 202 14.56 -15.96 2.24
N GLU A 203 13.58 -16.86 2.21
CA GLU A 203 13.80 -18.31 2.29
C GLU A 203 14.79 -18.77 1.21
N LYS A 204 14.57 -18.33 -0.04
CA LYS A 204 15.45 -18.66 -1.17
C LYS A 204 16.85 -18.07 -1.03
N LEU A 205 16.98 -16.84 -0.56
CA LEU A 205 18.28 -16.20 -0.31
C LEU A 205 19.12 -16.94 0.76
N ASN A 206 18.46 -17.59 1.72
CA ASN A 206 19.13 -18.26 2.84
C ASN A 206 19.15 -19.79 2.72
N ASN A 207 18.61 -20.35 1.63
CA ASN A 207 18.42 -21.79 1.45
C ASN A 207 17.67 -22.43 2.65
N ILE A 208 16.60 -21.78 3.11
CA ILE A 208 15.75 -22.23 4.21
C ILE A 208 14.42 -22.74 3.65
N GLN A 209 13.95 -23.87 4.18
CA GLN A 209 12.58 -24.35 4.01
C GLN A 209 11.88 -24.25 5.37
N SER A 210 10.85 -23.41 5.44
CA SER A 210 10.05 -23.14 6.64
C SER A 210 8.57 -23.41 6.44
#